data_AF-A0A1H2WP22-F1
#
_entry.id   AF-A0A1H2WP22-F1
#
_cell.length_a   1.000
_cell.length_b   1.000
_cell.length_c   1.000
_cell.angle_alpha   90.00
_cell.angle_beta   90.00
_cell.angle_gamma   90.00
#
_symmetry.space_group_name_H-M   'P 1'
#
loop_
_entity.id
_entity.type
_entity.pdbx_description
1 polymer ?
#
loop_
_entity_poly.entity_id
_entity_poly.type
_entity_poly.pdbx_seq_one_letter_code
_entity_poly.pdbx_strand_id
1 'polypeptide(L)'
;MKTIKQQKILLYFLKAYKELLNNQKVDERNLLFNNFFSREELIEILEYLYLDKLEEFQIEKLNDKELLELIGNDASILEYYSYKLEESITATPTLSQNEVSEFFERTSNEVHYLYSKPTESWDDYDSNNYYSLLFKHGKTRRVFVIFTSDVNEEDKYAVTTKPSYFFDTEQQAKDELERILQQRKFKRDELKIMSLWKFE
;
A
#
# COMPACT_ATOMS: atom_id res chain seq x y z
N MET A 1 -3.18 4.47 -16.06
CA MET A 1 -2.77 4.00 -14.72
C MET A 1 -1.61 3.02 -14.86
N LYS A 2 -0.66 2.98 -13.91
CA LYS A 2 0.47 2.03 -13.95
C LYS A 2 0.00 0.64 -13.51
N THR A 3 0.43 -0.41 -14.20
CA THR A 3 0.10 -1.80 -13.81
C THR A 3 0.87 -2.20 -12.54
N ILE A 4 0.42 -3.23 -11.81
CA ILE A 4 1.16 -3.76 -10.65
C ILE A 4 2.54 -4.23 -11.10
N LYS A 5 2.64 -4.85 -12.28
CA LYS A 5 3.94 -5.21 -12.86
C LYS A 5 4.86 -3.99 -13.00
N GLN A 6 4.37 -2.89 -13.54
CA GLN A 6 5.16 -1.65 -13.69
C GLN A 6 5.55 -1.06 -12.33
N GLN A 7 4.64 -1.03 -11.36
CA GLN A 7 4.92 -0.55 -10.00
C GLN A 7 5.99 -1.42 -9.30
N LYS A 8 5.91 -2.75 -9.43
CA LYS A 8 6.91 -3.68 -8.89
C LYS A 8 8.29 -3.49 -9.53
N ILE A 9 8.35 -3.25 -10.84
CA ILE A 9 9.60 -2.94 -11.52
C ILE A 9 10.21 -1.64 -10.98
N LEU A 10 9.40 -0.59 -10.82
CA LEU A 10 9.86 0.68 -10.23
C LEU A 10 10.36 0.46 -8.80
N LEU A 11 9.58 -0.23 -7.96
CA LEU A 11 9.97 -0.54 -6.58
C LEU A 11 11.30 -1.29 -6.51
N TYR A 12 11.52 -2.26 -7.41
CA TYR A 12 12.79 -2.97 -7.52
C TYR A 12 13.95 -2.01 -7.79
N PHE A 13 13.81 -1.11 -8.78
CA PHE A 13 14.85 -0.13 -9.08
C PHE A 13 15.09 0.86 -7.95
N LEU A 14 14.04 1.34 -7.27
CA LEU A 14 14.16 2.25 -6.13
C LEU A 14 14.92 1.57 -4.97
N LYS A 15 14.55 0.33 -4.61
CA LYS A 15 15.26 -0.44 -3.58
C LYS A 15 16.71 -0.69 -3.95
N ALA A 16 17.00 -1.09 -5.19
CA ALA A 16 18.36 -1.28 -5.67
C ALA A 16 19.20 0.01 -5.64
N TYR A 17 18.59 1.15 -6.00
CA TYR A 17 19.26 2.44 -5.95
C TYR A 17 19.53 2.90 -4.52
N LYS A 18 18.61 2.66 -3.57
CA LYS A 18 18.83 2.91 -2.14
C LYS A 18 20.06 2.16 -1.62
N GLU A 19 20.19 0.87 -1.96
CA GLU A 19 21.35 0.06 -1.58
C GLU A 19 22.65 0.65 -2.15
N LEU A 20 22.64 1.20 -3.37
CA LEU A 20 23.81 1.87 -3.94
C LEU A 20 24.17 3.14 -3.17
N LEU A 21 23.19 3.98 -2.83
CA LEU A 21 23.42 5.20 -2.03
C LEU A 21 24.03 4.87 -0.67
N ASN A 22 23.47 3.86 0.02
CA ASN A 22 23.98 3.39 1.31
C ASN A 22 25.42 2.88 1.21
N ASN A 23 25.74 2.11 0.16
CA ASN A 23 27.08 1.56 -0.06
C ASN A 23 28.11 2.65 -0.40
N GLN A 24 27.69 3.70 -1.11
CA GLN A 24 28.54 4.83 -1.44
C GLN A 24 28.72 5.81 -0.27
N LYS A 25 27.97 5.63 0.84
CA LYS A 25 27.93 6.54 2.00
C LYS A 25 27.67 8.00 1.56
N VAL A 26 26.78 8.17 0.59
CA VAL A 26 26.37 9.51 0.13
C VAL A 26 25.54 10.12 1.24
N ASP A 27 26.15 11.02 2.01
CA ASP A 27 25.48 11.78 3.07
C ASP A 27 24.90 13.10 2.56
N GLU A 28 25.20 13.45 1.31
CA GLU A 28 24.69 14.67 0.69
C GLU A 28 23.23 14.47 0.27
N ARG A 29 22.37 15.35 0.77
CA ARG A 29 21.00 15.51 0.30
C ARG A 29 20.97 16.37 -0.96
N ASN A 30 20.23 15.95 -1.97
CA ASN A 30 20.05 16.74 -3.18
C ASN A 30 19.34 18.07 -2.85
N LEU A 31 19.93 19.17 -3.31
CA LEU A 31 19.40 20.53 -3.09
C LEU A 31 17.98 20.74 -3.62
N LEU A 32 17.54 19.89 -4.56
CA LEU A 32 16.15 19.86 -5.04
C LEU A 32 15.14 19.79 -3.89
N PHE A 33 15.43 19.02 -2.84
CA PHE A 33 14.49 18.75 -1.76
C PHE A 33 14.30 19.91 -0.78
N ASN A 34 15.15 20.94 -0.83
CA ASN A 34 15.13 22.03 0.15
C ASN A 34 13.81 22.82 0.18
N ASN A 35 13.05 22.83 -0.91
CA ASN A 35 11.74 23.49 -1.00
C ASN A 35 10.70 22.62 -1.71
N PHE A 36 10.91 21.30 -1.74
CA PHE A 36 10.05 20.39 -2.49
C PHE A 36 8.84 19.92 -1.67
N PHE A 37 9.04 19.68 -0.37
CA PHE A 37 8.03 19.11 0.51
C PHE A 37 7.27 20.19 1.28
N SER A 38 5.98 19.97 1.52
CA SER A 38 5.23 20.71 2.53
C SER A 38 5.65 20.28 3.94
N ARG A 39 5.29 21.08 4.95
CA ARG A 39 5.55 20.73 6.35
C ARG A 39 4.86 19.41 6.75
N GLU A 40 3.63 19.19 6.29
CA GLU A 40 2.90 17.95 6.53
C GLU A 40 3.63 16.74 5.93
N GLU A 41 4.15 16.87 4.71
CA GLU A 41 4.94 15.80 4.07
C GLU A 41 6.24 15.51 4.84
N LEU A 42 6.92 16.54 5.33
CA LEU A 42 8.12 16.38 6.16
C LEU A 42 7.81 15.61 7.45
N ILE A 43 6.69 15.92 8.10
CA ILE A 43 6.24 15.24 9.32
C ILE A 43 5.91 13.76 9.01
N GLU A 44 5.20 13.48 7.92
CA GLU A 44 4.84 12.11 7.53
C GLU A 44 6.09 11.24 7.26
N ILE A 45 7.12 11.81 6.63
CA ILE A 45 8.41 11.12 6.45
C ILE A 45 9.05 10.82 7.80
N LEU A 46 9.07 11.78 8.73
CA LEU A 46 9.68 11.61 10.05
C LEU A 46 8.92 10.60 10.91
N GLU A 47 7.59 10.59 10.87
CA GLU A 47 6.75 9.58 11.53
C GLU A 47 7.12 8.18 11.07
N TYR A 48 7.35 7.99 9.76
CA TYR A 48 7.81 6.71 9.25
C TYR A 48 9.23 6.35 9.71
N LEU A 49 10.17 7.29 9.70
CA LEU A 49 11.58 7.03 10.04
C LEU A 49 11.81 6.78 11.53
N TYR A 50 11.08 7.50 12.39
CA TYR A 50 11.32 7.51 13.84
C TYR A 50 10.19 6.87 14.66
N LEU A 51 9.05 6.53 14.05
CA LEU A 51 7.89 5.88 14.68
C LEU A 51 7.64 6.48 16.09
N ASP A 52 7.65 5.64 17.12
CA ASP A 52 7.35 6.00 18.52
C ASP A 52 8.36 6.97 19.16
N LYS A 53 9.48 7.26 18.50
CA LYS A 53 10.54 8.16 19.02
C LYS A 53 10.40 9.59 18.54
N LEU A 54 9.40 9.89 17.71
CA LEU A 54 9.25 11.22 17.14
C LEU A 54 9.07 12.31 18.20
N GLU A 55 8.39 11.98 19.31
CA GLU A 55 8.18 12.88 20.45
C GLU A 55 9.51 13.37 21.08
N GLU A 56 10.59 12.58 20.97
CA GLU A 56 11.91 12.95 21.50
C GLU A 56 12.51 14.17 20.79
N PHE A 57 12.09 14.45 19.55
CA PHE A 57 12.67 15.49 18.70
C PHE A 57 11.98 16.86 18.79
N GLN A 58 10.88 16.98 19.54
CA GLN A 58 10.11 18.23 19.70
C GLN A 58 9.81 18.93 18.36
N ILE A 59 9.36 18.17 17.36
CA ILE A 59 9.17 18.60 15.96
C ILE A 59 8.34 19.88 15.79
N GLU A 60 7.41 20.13 16.73
CA GLU A 60 6.57 21.33 16.81
C GLU A 60 7.39 22.64 16.85
N LYS A 61 8.62 22.57 17.38
CA LYS A 61 9.52 23.72 17.53
C LYS A 61 10.48 23.89 16.36
N LEU A 62 10.58 22.90 15.48
CA LEU A 62 11.52 22.88 14.37
C LEU A 62 10.90 23.55 13.14
N ASN A 63 11.69 24.36 12.43
CA ASN A 63 11.33 24.87 11.12
C ASN A 63 11.55 23.82 10.02
N ASP A 64 11.03 24.06 8.82
CA ASP A 64 11.03 23.06 7.73
C ASP A 64 12.45 22.64 7.30
N LYS A 65 13.44 23.54 7.42
CA LYS A 65 14.84 23.21 7.15
C LYS A 65 15.40 22.27 8.21
N GLU A 66 15.10 22.52 9.48
CA GLU A 66 15.50 21.66 10.61
C GLU A 66 14.81 20.28 10.53
N LEU A 67 13.53 20.24 10.14
CA LEU A 67 12.83 18.97 9.88
C LEU A 67 13.51 18.18 8.75
N LEU A 68 13.88 18.86 7.66
CA LEU A 68 14.57 18.22 6.55
C LEU A 68 15.99 17.76 6.93
N GLU A 69 16.70 18.51 7.78
CA GLU A 69 17.97 18.07 8.40
C GLU A 69 17.79 16.81 9.25
N LEU A 70 16.68 16.68 9.99
CA LEU A 70 16.36 15.50 10.79
C LEU A 70 16.03 14.26 9.93
N ILE A 71 15.44 14.45 8.74
CA ILE A 71 15.25 13.38 7.75
C ILE A 71 16.61 12.86 7.24
N GLY A 72 17.61 13.75 7.15
CA GLY A 72 18.96 13.41 6.75
C GLY A 72 19.16 13.49 5.23
N ASN A 73 19.49 12.34 4.62
CA ASN A 73 19.96 12.24 3.24
C ASN A 73 18.91 11.67 2.26
N ASP A 74 19.28 11.59 0.99
CA ASP A 74 18.40 11.10 -0.08
C ASP A 74 17.96 9.65 0.12
N ALA A 75 18.76 8.83 0.82
CA ALA A 75 18.41 7.44 1.08
C ALA A 75 17.20 7.32 2.03
N SER A 76 17.11 8.19 3.05
CA SER A 76 15.95 8.24 3.96
C SER A 76 14.67 8.61 3.21
N ILE A 77 14.73 9.61 2.33
CA ILE A 77 13.61 10.04 1.49
C ILE A 77 13.18 8.89 0.56
N LEU A 78 14.15 8.26 -0.10
CA LEU A 78 13.90 7.15 -1.01
C LEU A 78 13.32 5.93 -0.30
N GLU A 79 13.72 5.68 0.94
CA GLU A 79 13.17 4.61 1.77
C GLU A 79 11.68 4.84 2.04
N TYR A 80 11.30 6.03 2.48
CA TYR A 80 9.91 6.40 2.70
C TYR A 80 9.05 6.25 1.44
N TYR A 81 9.48 6.81 0.30
CA TYR A 81 8.70 6.70 -0.94
C TYR A 81 8.66 5.28 -1.51
N SER A 82 9.69 4.47 -1.27
CA SER A 82 9.66 3.04 -1.60
C SER A 82 8.62 2.30 -0.75
N TYR A 83 8.54 2.62 0.55
CA TYR A 83 7.52 2.09 1.44
C TYR A 83 6.12 2.49 0.98
N LYS A 84 5.86 3.78 0.70
CA LYS A 84 4.56 4.25 0.19
C LYS A 84 4.17 3.57 -1.12
N LEU A 85 5.13 3.35 -2.02
CA LEU A 85 4.87 2.61 -3.26
C LEU A 85 4.51 1.14 -2.96
N GLU A 86 5.21 0.49 -2.04
CA GLU A 86 4.93 -0.90 -1.64
C GLU A 86 3.56 -1.05 -0.96
N GLU A 87 3.21 -0.13 -0.07
CA GLU A 87 1.86 -0.03 0.51
C GLU A 87 0.82 0.17 -0.59
N SER A 88 1.07 1.09 -1.52
CA SER A 88 0.15 1.33 -2.63
C SER A 88 0.01 0.11 -3.54
N ILE A 89 1.00 -0.79 -3.65
CA ILE A 89 0.87 -2.04 -4.46
C ILE A 89 -0.07 -3.02 -3.77
N THR A 90 -0.11 -3.03 -2.44
CA THR A 90 -0.83 -4.01 -1.62
C THR A 90 -2.12 -3.47 -0.99
N ALA A 91 -2.40 -2.17 -1.14
CA ALA A 91 -3.58 -1.52 -0.57
C ALA A 91 -4.89 -2.10 -1.13
N THR A 92 -5.74 -2.57 -0.22
CA THR A 92 -7.10 -3.05 -0.47
C THR A 92 -8.10 -2.21 0.32
N PRO A 93 -9.37 -2.15 -0.08
CA PRO A 93 -10.39 -1.46 0.71
C PRO A 93 -10.51 -2.08 2.10
N THR A 94 -10.53 -1.21 3.12
CA THR A 94 -10.55 -1.61 4.53
C THR A 94 -11.96 -1.81 5.06
N LEU A 95 -12.98 -1.36 4.33
CA LEU A 95 -14.38 -1.32 4.77
C LEU A 95 -14.55 -0.59 6.12
N SER A 96 -13.64 0.32 6.46
CA SER A 96 -13.79 1.17 7.64
C SER A 96 -14.92 2.18 7.42
N GLN A 97 -15.66 2.52 8.48
CA GLN A 97 -16.76 3.48 8.38
C GLN A 97 -16.32 4.82 7.77
N ASN A 98 -15.12 5.29 8.12
CA ASN A 98 -14.56 6.53 7.56
C ASN A 98 -14.32 6.42 6.04
N GLU A 99 -13.71 5.32 5.57
CA GLU A 99 -13.48 5.07 4.14
C GLU A 99 -14.80 5.01 3.36
N VAL A 100 -15.81 4.36 3.94
CA VAL A 100 -17.15 4.25 3.35
C VAL A 100 -17.84 5.62 3.29
N SER A 101 -17.86 6.37 4.39
CA SER A 101 -18.47 7.70 4.44
C SER A 101 -17.80 8.67 3.45
N GLU A 102 -16.46 8.74 3.45
CA GLU A 102 -15.71 9.58 2.51
C GLU A 102 -16.03 9.24 1.05
N PHE A 103 -16.18 7.95 0.72
CA PHE A 103 -16.54 7.54 -0.62
C PHE A 103 -17.93 8.06 -1.04
N PHE A 104 -18.93 7.89 -0.18
CA PHE A 104 -20.30 8.30 -0.49
C PHE A 104 -20.44 9.84 -0.55
N GLU A 105 -19.80 10.57 0.35
CA GLU A 105 -19.76 12.04 0.33
C GLU A 105 -19.08 12.57 -0.95
N ARG A 106 -17.89 12.05 -1.29
CA ARG A 106 -17.14 12.49 -2.49
C ARG A 106 -17.86 12.15 -3.79
N THR A 107 -18.70 11.11 -3.79
CA THR A 107 -19.47 10.70 -4.98
C THR A 107 -20.90 11.23 -4.99
N SER A 108 -21.28 12.04 -4.00
CA SER A 108 -22.64 12.58 -3.81
C SER A 108 -23.72 11.48 -3.83
N ASN A 109 -23.42 10.36 -3.17
CA ASN A 109 -24.27 9.16 -3.07
C ASN A 109 -24.69 8.86 -1.61
N GLU A 110 -24.79 9.88 -0.76
CA GLU A 110 -25.14 9.76 0.67
C GLU A 110 -26.54 9.16 0.91
N VAL A 111 -27.39 9.10 -0.13
CA VAL A 111 -28.71 8.46 -0.08
C VAL A 111 -28.66 6.93 -0.12
N HIS A 112 -27.51 6.34 -0.44
CA HIS A 112 -27.36 4.89 -0.53
C HIS A 112 -27.46 4.25 0.86
N TYR A 113 -28.18 3.12 1.00
CA TYR A 113 -28.42 2.50 2.31
C TYR A 113 -27.13 2.08 3.05
N LEU A 114 -26.06 1.79 2.31
CA LEU A 114 -24.75 1.48 2.90
C LEU A 114 -24.07 2.69 3.55
N TYR A 115 -24.44 3.92 3.20
CA TYR A 115 -23.86 5.12 3.83
C TYR A 115 -24.25 5.22 5.31
N SER A 116 -25.50 4.90 5.63
CA SER A 116 -26.04 4.99 6.99
C SER A 116 -25.97 3.68 7.77
N LYS A 117 -25.61 2.57 7.12
CA LYS A 117 -25.48 1.26 7.76
C LYS A 117 -24.06 1.09 8.33
N PRO A 118 -23.89 0.90 9.65
CA PRO A 118 -22.57 0.68 10.25
C PRO A 118 -21.84 -0.51 9.61
N THR A 119 -20.57 -0.33 9.26
CA THR A 119 -19.80 -1.37 8.54
C THR A 119 -19.66 -2.66 9.35
N GLU A 120 -19.72 -2.61 10.69
CA GLU A 120 -19.70 -3.83 11.51
C GLU A 120 -20.98 -4.69 11.36
N SER A 121 -22.04 -4.13 10.79
CA SER A 121 -23.32 -4.82 10.55
C SER A 121 -23.50 -5.30 9.12
N TRP A 122 -22.46 -5.16 8.28
CA TRP A 122 -22.51 -5.56 6.89
C TRP A 122 -22.44 -7.07 6.75
N ASP A 123 -23.29 -7.61 5.89
CA ASP A 123 -23.18 -8.98 5.42
C ASP A 123 -22.37 -9.05 4.11
N ASP A 124 -22.26 -10.26 3.56
CA ASP A 124 -21.56 -10.48 2.28
C ASP A 124 -22.19 -9.70 1.14
N TYR A 125 -23.51 -9.51 1.14
CA TYR A 125 -24.20 -8.79 0.08
C TYR A 125 -23.86 -7.31 0.12
N ASP A 126 -23.87 -6.71 1.32
CA ASP A 126 -23.48 -5.32 1.54
C ASP A 126 -22.04 -5.06 1.08
N SER A 127 -21.11 -5.91 1.51
CA SER A 127 -19.70 -5.82 1.17
C SER A 127 -19.49 -5.91 -0.33
N ASN A 128 -20.11 -6.90 -0.99
CA ASN A 128 -20.04 -7.07 -2.44
C ASN A 128 -20.66 -5.91 -3.21
N ASN A 129 -21.75 -5.31 -2.70
CA ASN A 129 -22.38 -4.16 -3.30
C ASN A 129 -21.48 -2.91 -3.19
N TYR A 130 -20.87 -2.67 -2.03
CA TYR A 130 -19.89 -1.59 -1.87
C TYR A 130 -18.69 -1.72 -2.83
N TYR A 131 -18.10 -2.91 -2.93
CA TYR A 131 -17.02 -3.15 -3.89
C TYR A 131 -17.46 -2.88 -5.34
N SER A 132 -18.70 -3.24 -5.68
CA SER A 132 -19.26 -2.95 -7.01
C SER A 132 -19.42 -1.45 -7.26
N LEU A 133 -19.76 -0.66 -6.24
CA LEU A 133 -19.80 0.80 -6.32
C LEU A 133 -18.39 1.37 -6.50
N LEU A 134 -17.42 0.93 -5.68
CA LEU A 134 -16.03 1.33 -5.82
C LEU A 134 -15.50 1.07 -7.24
N PHE A 135 -15.80 -0.10 -7.81
CA PHE A 135 -15.41 -0.44 -9.16
C PHE A 135 -16.05 0.48 -10.22
N LYS A 136 -17.37 0.73 -10.12
CA LYS A 136 -18.09 1.62 -11.06
C LYS A 136 -17.56 3.05 -11.05
N HIS A 137 -17.07 3.51 -9.90
CA HIS A 137 -16.48 4.84 -9.74
C HIS A 137 -14.97 4.89 -10.04
N GLY A 138 -14.37 3.80 -10.55
CA GLY A 138 -12.94 3.74 -10.87
C GLY A 138 -12.04 3.90 -9.65
N LYS A 139 -12.52 3.51 -8.46
CA LYS A 139 -11.74 3.54 -7.22
C LYS A 139 -11.03 2.24 -6.95
N THR A 140 -11.55 1.14 -7.51
CA THR A 140 -10.90 -0.15 -7.36
C THR A 140 -10.81 -0.91 -8.67
N ARG A 141 -9.86 -1.82 -8.72
CA ARG A 141 -9.72 -2.81 -9.79
C ARG A 141 -9.54 -4.20 -9.21
N ARG A 142 -9.96 -5.20 -9.96
CA ARG A 142 -9.77 -6.60 -9.57
C ARG A 142 -8.33 -7.02 -9.84
N VAL A 143 -7.72 -7.67 -8.85
CA VAL A 143 -6.34 -8.16 -8.89
C VAL A 143 -6.30 -9.61 -8.41
N PHE A 144 -5.25 -10.32 -8.79
CA PHE A 144 -5.05 -11.72 -8.42
C PHE A 144 -3.91 -11.84 -7.42
N VAL A 145 -4.10 -12.68 -6.41
CA VAL A 145 -3.18 -12.81 -5.29
C VAL A 145 -2.97 -14.28 -4.97
N ILE A 146 -1.73 -14.64 -4.66
CA ILE A 146 -1.36 -15.98 -4.20
C ILE A 146 -1.42 -16.01 -2.68
N PHE A 147 -2.27 -16.87 -2.15
CA PHE A 147 -2.45 -17.13 -0.72
C PHE A 147 -2.00 -18.54 -0.36
N THR A 148 -1.77 -18.77 0.93
CA THR A 148 -1.70 -20.12 1.48
C THR A 148 -3.09 -20.76 1.51
N SER A 149 -3.13 -22.09 1.38
CA SER A 149 -4.37 -22.85 1.21
C SER A 149 -5.36 -22.72 2.37
N ASP A 150 -4.86 -22.41 3.57
CA ASP A 150 -5.59 -22.23 4.83
C ASP A 150 -6.40 -20.92 4.92
N VAL A 151 -6.15 -19.94 4.05
CA VAL A 151 -6.87 -18.66 4.05
C VAL A 151 -8.27 -18.84 3.45
N ASN A 152 -9.35 -18.65 4.20
CA ASN A 152 -10.70 -18.76 3.65
C ASN A 152 -11.06 -17.55 2.76
N GLU A 153 -12.09 -17.71 1.93
CA GLU A 153 -12.60 -16.63 1.06
C GLU A 153 -13.11 -15.42 1.87
N GLU A 154 -13.65 -15.67 3.05
CA GLU A 154 -14.13 -14.67 4.01
C GLU A 154 -12.95 -13.91 4.65
N ASP A 155 -11.82 -14.58 4.87
CA ASP A 155 -10.64 -14.04 5.56
C ASP A 155 -9.63 -13.37 4.63
N LYS A 156 -9.87 -13.37 3.32
CA LYS A 156 -8.88 -12.94 2.31
C LYS A 156 -8.43 -11.48 2.42
N TYR A 157 -9.20 -10.64 3.10
CA TYR A 157 -8.86 -9.24 3.40
C TYR A 157 -8.32 -9.03 4.82
N ALA A 158 -8.40 -10.03 5.70
CA ALA A 158 -8.02 -9.96 7.11
C ALA A 158 -6.71 -10.70 7.43
N VAL A 159 -5.99 -11.20 6.42
CA VAL A 159 -4.74 -11.95 6.62
C VAL A 159 -3.67 -11.08 7.28
N THR A 160 -3.12 -11.55 8.40
CA THR A 160 -2.04 -10.87 9.15
C THR A 160 -0.71 -10.88 8.39
N THR A 161 -0.54 -11.84 7.48
CA THR A 161 0.60 -11.89 6.56
C THR A 161 0.16 -11.27 5.23
N LYS A 162 0.50 -10.00 5.00
CA LYS A 162 0.21 -9.29 3.74
C LYS A 162 0.64 -10.17 2.56
N PRO A 163 -0.24 -10.51 1.60
CA PRO A 163 0.14 -11.32 0.46
C PRO A 163 1.20 -10.58 -0.36
N SER A 164 2.40 -11.15 -0.47
CA SER A 164 3.52 -10.45 -1.13
C SER A 164 3.35 -10.33 -2.66
N TYR A 165 2.32 -10.97 -3.23
CA TYR A 165 2.23 -11.22 -4.66
C TYR A 165 0.86 -10.85 -5.24
N PHE A 166 0.68 -9.56 -5.51
CA PHE A 166 -0.42 -9.03 -6.33
C PHE A 166 -0.08 -9.11 -7.83
N PHE A 167 -1.08 -9.38 -8.67
CA PHE A 167 -0.97 -9.48 -10.12
C PHE A 167 -2.13 -8.82 -10.84
N ASP A 168 -1.86 -8.27 -12.01
CA ASP A 168 -2.88 -7.64 -12.86
C ASP A 168 -3.76 -8.69 -13.54
N THR A 169 -3.25 -9.91 -13.79
CA THR A 169 -4.00 -11.00 -14.45
C THR A 169 -3.83 -12.34 -13.74
N GLU A 170 -4.83 -13.22 -13.89
CA GLU A 170 -4.80 -14.57 -13.34
C GLU A 170 -3.63 -15.38 -13.92
N GLN A 171 -3.33 -15.19 -15.22
CA GLN A 171 -2.21 -15.88 -15.86
C GLN A 171 -0.87 -15.50 -15.22
N GLN A 172 -0.64 -14.23 -14.91
CA GLN A 172 0.57 -13.81 -14.20
C GLN A 172 0.68 -14.45 -12.83
N ALA A 173 -0.43 -14.59 -12.11
CA ALA A 173 -0.46 -15.28 -10.82
C ALA A 173 -0.16 -16.78 -10.97
N LYS A 174 -0.69 -17.43 -12.02
CA LYS A 174 -0.40 -18.84 -12.34
C LYS A 174 1.07 -19.06 -12.69
N ASP A 175 1.63 -18.20 -13.53
CA ASP A 175 3.03 -18.29 -13.94
C ASP A 175 3.97 -18.12 -12.72
N GLU A 176 3.67 -17.17 -11.82
CA GLU A 176 4.42 -17.01 -10.58
C GLU A 176 4.23 -18.20 -9.63
N LEU A 177 3.00 -18.71 -9.48
CA LEU A 177 2.72 -19.87 -8.64
C LEU A 177 3.57 -21.07 -9.07
N GLU A 178 3.62 -21.39 -10.37
CA GLU A 178 4.46 -22.45 -10.91
C GLU A 178 5.96 -22.17 -10.64
N ARG A 179 6.41 -20.91 -10.77
CA ARG A 179 7.79 -20.53 -10.42
C ARG A 179 8.09 -20.76 -8.94
N ILE A 180 7.17 -20.42 -8.03
CA ILE A 180 7.32 -20.65 -6.58
C ILE A 180 7.41 -22.15 -6.29
N LEU A 181 6.54 -22.96 -6.90
CA LEU A 181 6.54 -24.42 -6.76
C LEU A 181 7.84 -25.06 -7.30
N GLN A 182 8.45 -24.48 -8.33
CA GLN A 182 9.73 -24.93 -8.88
C GLN A 182 10.95 -24.47 -8.06
N GLN A 183 10.90 -23.27 -7.47
CA GLN A 183 12.03 -22.64 -6.79
C GLN A 183 12.04 -22.85 -5.26
N ARG A 184 10.91 -23.18 -4.63
CA ARG A 184 10.77 -23.34 -3.17
C ARG A 184 9.91 -24.56 -2.80
N LYS A 185 10.19 -25.11 -1.62
CA LYS A 185 9.66 -26.35 -1.00
C LYS A 185 8.14 -26.39 -0.70
N PHE A 186 7.31 -25.62 -1.41
CA PHE A 186 5.86 -25.69 -1.22
C PHE A 186 5.26 -26.80 -2.08
N LYS A 187 4.30 -27.52 -1.54
CA LYS A 187 3.48 -28.46 -2.32
C LYS A 187 2.35 -27.70 -3.02
N ARG A 188 1.86 -28.26 -4.12
CA ARG A 188 0.84 -27.62 -4.99
C ARG A 188 -0.47 -27.32 -4.26
N ASP A 189 -0.80 -28.12 -3.25
CA ASP A 189 -1.98 -28.01 -2.39
C ASP A 189 -1.82 -26.99 -1.26
N GLU A 190 -0.62 -26.45 -1.04
CA GLU A 190 -0.36 -25.49 0.04
C GLU A 190 -0.65 -24.04 -0.39
N LEU A 191 -0.89 -23.77 -1.68
CA LEU A 191 -1.09 -22.44 -2.23
C LEU A 191 -2.32 -22.38 -3.13
N LYS A 192 -3.03 -21.25 -3.14
CA LYS A 192 -4.16 -20.99 -4.04
C LYS A 192 -4.18 -19.55 -4.53
N ILE A 193 -4.80 -19.33 -5.70
CA ILE A 193 -4.99 -18.01 -6.28
C ILE A 193 -6.40 -17.54 -5.97
N MET A 194 -6.53 -16.32 -5.45
CA MET A 194 -7.81 -15.68 -5.15
C MET A 194 -7.83 -14.28 -5.77
N SER A 195 -9.03 -13.74 -5.99
CA SER A 195 -9.17 -12.37 -6.49
C SER A 195 -9.59 -11.39 -5.39
N LEU A 196 -8.94 -10.23 -5.36
CA LEU A 196 -9.25 -9.13 -4.46
C LEU A 196 -9.64 -7.87 -5.23
N TRP A 197 -10.35 -6.98 -4.55
CA TRP A 197 -10.45 -5.58 -4.94
C TRP A 197 -9.28 -4.81 -4.35
N LYS A 198 -8.62 -4.02 -5.21
CA LYS A 198 -7.49 -3.18 -4.84
C LYS A 198 -7.81 -1.74 -5.22
N PHE A 199 -7.44 -0.77 -4.38
CA PHE A 199 -7.51 0.65 -4.71
C PHE A 199 -6.68 1.00 -5.95
N GLU A 200 -7.22 1.90 -6.78
CA GLU A 200 -6.51 2.55 -7.89
C GLU A 200 -5.62 3.72 -7.43
#